data_AF-A0A5N6F3Q3-F1
#
_entry.id   AF-A0A5N6F3Q3-F1
#
_cell.length_a   1.000
_cell.length_b   1.000
_cell.length_c   1.000
_cell.angle_alpha   90.00
_cell.angle_beta   90.00
_cell.angle_gamma   90.00
#
_symmetry.space_group_name_H-M   'P 1'
#
loop_
_entity.id
_entity.type
_entity.pdbx_description
1 polymer ?
#
loop_
_entity_poly.entity_id
_entity_poly.type
_entity_poly.pdbx_seq_one_letter_code
_entity_poly.pdbx_strand_id
1 'polypeptide(L)'
;MLSTSFIINPWFAGKIVDAIDSKGQWCWGYGMFAIIMPVALGPAVATLIYLDRKAKQNGIVNIASSNAVHRAAGNLAEREGRDIPHGLALVRTAGPSEPWVQSVRRILDEIDAFGLVLLGLGWSLLLLPFSLKTYADGVAGSVRGLYWDSYVYVAKPWSYQNWVYYGNTLTLALCIAGPFVGLLQRWTHRYKAIQIVGLVIKIIGMGIMLDGNMATANTGAIVIAMILVGFGGSMSVVG
;
A
#
# COMPACT_ATOMS: atom_id res chain seq x y z
N MET A 1 10.78 9.73 -4.76
CA MET A 1 10.64 10.16 -3.34
C MET A 1 10.14 9.04 -2.43
N LEU A 2 9.30 8.09 -2.90
CA LEU A 2 8.90 6.91 -2.11
C LEU A 2 10.07 5.96 -1.74
N SER A 3 11.09 5.85 -2.59
CA SER A 3 12.29 5.03 -2.33
C SER A 3 13.30 5.67 -1.39
N THR A 4 13.22 6.99 -1.14
CA THR A 4 14.20 7.73 -0.34
C THR A 4 14.21 7.24 1.11
N SER A 5 13.04 6.89 1.66
CA SER A 5 12.92 6.31 3.01
C SER A 5 13.69 4.99 3.13
N PHE A 6 13.68 4.16 2.09
CA PHE A 6 14.34 2.85 2.09
C PHE A 6 15.87 2.93 1.92
N ILE A 7 16.40 4.05 1.44
CA ILE A 7 17.84 4.29 1.33
C ILE A 7 18.41 4.81 2.66
N ILE A 8 17.63 5.61 3.38
CA ILE A 8 18.06 6.23 4.65
C ILE A 8 17.89 5.24 5.81
N ASN A 9 16.77 4.50 5.85
CA ASN A 9 16.43 3.59 6.94
C ASN A 9 17.56 2.62 7.36
N PRO A 10 18.29 1.96 6.44
CA PRO A 10 19.35 1.03 6.80
C PRO A 10 20.43 1.65 7.70
N TRP A 11 20.76 2.93 7.52
CA TRP A 11 21.84 3.60 8.26
C TRP A 11 21.45 4.04 9.67
N PHE A 12 20.16 4.28 9.90
CA PHE A 12 19.65 4.78 11.18
C PHE A 12 18.95 3.69 11.99
N ALA A 13 18.32 2.71 11.35
CA ALA A 13 17.56 1.66 12.00
C ALA A 13 18.41 0.88 13.02
N GLY A 14 19.63 0.47 12.65
CA GLY A 14 20.51 -0.28 13.55
C GLY A 14 20.86 0.49 14.82
N LYS A 15 21.11 1.81 14.71
CA LYS A 15 21.44 2.69 15.84
C LYS A 15 20.24 2.93 16.76
N ILE A 16 19.04 3.05 16.19
CA ILE A 16 17.81 3.24 16.97
C ILE A 16 17.52 1.99 17.79
N VAL A 17 17.67 0.81 17.18
CA VAL A 17 17.44 -0.47 17.87
C VAL A 17 18.45 -0.68 19.00
N ASP A 18 19.74 -0.41 18.75
CA ASP A 18 20.79 -0.49 19.78
C ASP A 18 20.54 0.47 20.96
N ALA A 19 20.05 1.69 20.67
CA ALA A 19 19.69 2.67 21.70
C ALA A 19 18.46 2.26 22.54
N ILE A 20 17.54 1.47 21.99
CA ILE A 20 16.36 0.96 22.71
C ILE A 20 16.76 -0.25 23.57
N ASP A 21 17.58 -1.15 23.02
CA ASP A 21 18.03 -2.38 23.70
C ASP A 21 18.95 -2.07 24.89
N SER A 22 19.96 -1.22 24.69
CA SER A 22 20.91 -0.81 25.75
C SER A 22 20.26 -0.18 26.99
N LYS A 23 19.05 0.37 26.86
CA LYS A 23 18.29 0.97 27.96
C LYS A 23 17.17 0.08 28.49
N GLY A 24 16.94 -1.10 27.92
CA GLY A 24 15.83 -2.00 28.26
C GLY A 24 14.45 -1.40 27.99
N GLN A 25 14.34 -0.40 27.09
CA GLN A 25 13.12 0.40 26.88
C GLN A 25 12.23 -0.13 25.75
N TRP A 26 12.10 -1.45 25.61
CA TRP A 26 11.35 -2.06 24.50
C TRP A 26 9.88 -1.58 24.42
N CYS A 27 9.24 -1.28 25.55
CA CYS A 27 7.87 -0.74 25.60
C CYS A 27 7.76 0.66 24.95
N TRP A 28 8.81 1.48 25.06
CA TRP A 28 8.87 2.81 24.44
C TRP A 28 9.10 2.72 22.93
N GLY A 29 9.61 1.59 22.42
CA GLY A 29 9.69 1.33 20.98
C GLY A 29 8.30 1.41 20.31
N TYR A 30 7.28 0.81 20.91
CA TYR A 30 5.89 0.93 20.43
C TYR A 30 5.29 2.31 20.71
N GLY A 31 5.62 2.91 21.87
CA GLY A 31 5.19 4.26 22.23
C GLY A 31 5.65 5.35 21.23
N MET A 32 6.85 5.19 20.67
CA MET A 32 7.38 6.09 19.64
C MET A 32 6.46 6.13 18.39
N PHE A 33 5.96 4.98 17.93
CA PHE A 33 5.03 4.93 16.80
C PHE A 33 3.67 5.57 17.11
N ALA A 34 3.16 5.37 18.33
CA ALA A 34 1.89 5.98 18.76
C ALA A 34 1.92 7.51 18.75
N ILE A 35 3.11 8.12 18.88
CA ILE A 35 3.30 9.58 18.79
C ILE A 35 3.57 10.01 17.34
N ILE A 36 4.45 9.31 16.62
CA ILE A 36 4.85 9.67 15.25
C ILE A 36 3.65 9.62 14.29
N MET A 37 2.80 8.59 14.40
CA MET A 37 1.67 8.40 13.49
C MET A 37 0.68 9.58 13.50
N PRO A 38 0.13 10.02 14.64
CA PRO A 38 -0.76 11.18 14.67
C PRO A 38 -0.06 12.50 14.36
N VAL A 39 1.24 12.66 14.64
CA VAL A 39 1.97 13.88 14.26
C VAL A 39 2.18 13.96 12.75
N ALA A 40 2.44 12.83 12.08
CA ALA A 40 2.63 12.79 10.64
C ALA A 40 1.30 12.84 9.86
N LEU A 41 0.27 12.11 10.30
CA LEU A 41 -1.05 12.11 9.65
C LEU A 41 -1.93 13.29 10.05
N GLY A 42 -1.75 13.84 11.26
CA GLY A 42 -2.57 14.91 11.80
C GLY A 42 -2.69 16.12 10.86
N PRO A 43 -1.58 16.65 10.32
CA PRO A 43 -1.63 17.76 9.37
C PRO A 43 -2.37 17.42 8.07
N ALA A 44 -2.20 16.20 7.54
CA ALA A 44 -2.89 15.77 6.33
C ALA A 44 -4.40 15.59 6.56
N VAL A 45 -4.80 15.06 7.71
CA VAL A 45 -6.21 14.93 8.09
C VAL A 45 -6.82 16.29 8.38
N ALA A 46 -6.08 17.18 9.06
CA ALA A 46 -6.53 18.54 9.36
C ALA A 46 -6.74 19.37 8.10
N THR A 47 -5.85 19.26 7.10
CA THR A 47 -6.05 19.94 5.81
C THR A 47 -7.27 19.39 5.09
N LEU A 48 -7.49 18.08 5.10
CA LEU A 48 -8.67 17.46 4.48
C LEU A 48 -9.97 17.92 5.15
N ILE A 49 -10.01 17.91 6.49
CA ILE A 49 -11.16 18.42 7.26
C ILE A 49 -11.40 19.91 7.00
N TYR A 50 -10.32 20.71 6.92
CA TYR A 50 -10.42 22.14 6.63
C TYR A 50 -10.97 22.39 5.21
N LEU A 51 -10.48 21.63 4.22
CA LEU A 51 -10.96 21.72 2.84
C LEU A 51 -12.43 21.28 2.73
N ASP A 52 -12.84 20.20 3.40
CA ASP A 52 -14.24 19.77 3.45
C ASP A 52 -15.15 20.79 4.14
N ARG A 53 -14.68 21.41 5.23
CA ARG A 53 -15.41 22.48 5.92
C ARG A 53 -15.54 23.72 5.04
N LYS A 54 -14.49 24.11 4.33
CA LYS A 54 -14.48 25.25 3.41
C LYS A 54 -15.35 24.98 2.16
N ALA A 55 -15.35 23.76 1.64
CA ALA A 55 -16.23 23.35 0.53
C ALA A 55 -17.71 23.45 0.93
N LYS A 56 -18.06 23.02 2.15
CA LYS A 56 -19.42 23.16 2.71
C LYS A 56 -19.82 24.62 2.94
N GLN A 57 -18.90 25.46 3.41
CA GLN A 57 -19.16 26.89 3.65
C GLN A 57 -19.29 27.69 2.36
N ASN A 58 -18.55 27.33 1.30
CA ASN A 58 -18.58 28.01 0.01
C ASN A 58 -19.75 27.57 -0.90
N GLY A 59 -20.72 26.81 -0.36
CA GLY A 59 -21.92 26.43 -1.12
C GLY A 59 -21.67 25.46 -2.27
N ILE A 60 -20.47 24.88 -2.39
CA ILE A 60 -20.19 23.74 -3.27
C ILE A 60 -20.68 22.48 -2.55
N VAL A 61 -21.94 22.51 -2.12
CA VAL A 61 -22.65 21.33 -1.63
C VAL A 61 -23.01 20.54 -2.88
N ASN A 62 -22.11 19.64 -3.23
CA ASN A 62 -22.31 18.49 -4.11
C ASN A 62 -23.60 18.56 -4.96
N ILE A 63 -23.55 19.29 -6.08
CA ILE A 63 -24.57 19.23 -7.14
C ILE A 63 -24.70 17.80 -7.69
N ALA A 64 -23.71 16.91 -7.44
CA ALA A 64 -23.82 15.49 -7.74
C ALA A 64 -24.58 14.67 -6.68
N SER A 65 -24.99 15.23 -5.53
CA SER A 65 -25.70 14.45 -4.50
C SER A 65 -27.18 14.23 -4.76
N SER A 66 -27.78 14.86 -5.77
CA SER A 66 -29.17 14.51 -6.04
C SER A 66 -29.69 14.95 -7.40
N ASN A 67 -29.49 14.08 -8.39
CA ASN A 67 -30.45 13.98 -9.49
C ASN A 67 -31.90 13.87 -8.98
N ALA A 68 -32.10 13.30 -7.77
CA ALA A 68 -33.40 13.22 -7.13
C ALA A 68 -33.94 14.60 -6.66
N VAL A 69 -33.10 15.52 -6.18
CA VAL A 69 -33.52 16.90 -5.87
C VAL A 69 -33.83 17.68 -7.16
N HIS A 70 -33.06 17.48 -8.23
CA HIS A 70 -33.40 18.06 -9.54
C HIS A 70 -34.72 17.50 -10.10
N ARG A 71 -34.96 16.19 -10.00
CA ARG A 71 -36.22 15.56 -10.42
C ARG A 71 -37.41 15.99 -9.55
N ALA A 72 -37.22 16.08 -8.23
CA ALA A 72 -38.27 16.53 -7.31
C ALA A 72 -38.65 18.01 -7.54
N ALA A 73 -37.68 18.87 -7.81
CA ALA A 73 -37.93 20.26 -8.18
C ALA A 73 -38.65 20.38 -9.53
N GLY A 74 -38.31 19.54 -10.51
CA GLY A 74 -39.01 19.47 -11.80
C GLY A 74 -40.48 19.06 -11.66
N ASN A 75 -40.74 17.97 -10.93
CA ASN A 75 -42.10 17.44 -10.74
C ASN A 75 -43.03 18.38 -9.94
N LEU A 76 -42.48 19.18 -9.02
CA LEU A 76 -43.24 20.18 -8.26
C LEU A 76 -43.57 21.41 -9.12
N ALA A 77 -42.63 21.89 -9.93
CA ALA A 77 -42.87 23.02 -10.82
C ALA A 77 -43.83 22.69 -11.97
N GLU A 78 -43.81 21.46 -12.47
CA GLU A 78 -44.77 20.96 -13.45
C GLU A 78 -46.20 20.87 -12.87
N ARG A 79 -46.34 20.57 -11.57
CA ARG A 79 -47.63 20.59 -10.86
C ARG A 79 -48.14 21.99 -10.52
N GLU A 80 -47.25 22.95 -10.26
CA GLU A 80 -47.60 24.34 -9.92
C GLU A 80 -47.70 25.26 -11.15
N GLY A 81 -47.39 24.77 -12.36
CA GLY A 81 -47.52 25.51 -13.62
C GLY A 81 -46.66 26.77 -13.70
N ARG A 82 -45.53 26.82 -12.96
CA ARG A 82 -44.59 27.95 -12.97
C ARG A 82 -43.32 27.58 -13.70
N ASP A 83 -42.97 28.36 -14.72
CA ASP A 83 -41.67 28.27 -15.40
C ASP A 83 -40.53 28.68 -14.45
N ILE A 84 -39.61 27.75 -14.17
CA ILE A 84 -38.44 28.04 -13.34
C ILE A 84 -37.34 28.71 -14.19
N PRO A 85 -36.86 29.92 -13.84
CA PRO A 85 -35.69 30.50 -14.49
C PRO A 85 -34.46 29.64 -14.22
N HIS A 86 -33.69 29.35 -15.27
CA HIS A 86 -32.45 28.59 -15.20
C HIS A 86 -31.50 29.19 -14.15
N GLY A 87 -31.28 28.46 -13.04
CA GLY A 87 -30.17 28.72 -12.11
C GLY A 87 -30.51 29.13 -10.67
N LEU A 88 -31.78 29.31 -10.27
CA LEU A 88 -32.10 29.69 -8.89
C LEU A 88 -33.31 28.95 -8.30
N ALA A 89 -33.17 27.63 -8.12
CA ALA A 89 -34.15 26.83 -7.39
C ALA A 89 -33.90 26.93 -5.87
N LEU A 90 -34.35 28.03 -5.25
CA LEU A 90 -34.50 28.14 -3.79
C LEU A 90 -35.75 27.35 -3.35
N VAL A 91 -35.68 26.02 -3.42
CA VAL A 91 -36.73 25.16 -2.86
C VAL A 91 -36.50 25.07 -1.35
N ARG A 92 -37.40 25.72 -0.60
CA ARG A 92 -37.50 25.58 0.85
C ARG A 92 -37.85 24.11 1.16
N THR A 93 -36.88 23.36 1.69
CA THR A 93 -37.10 21.99 2.18
C THR A 93 -37.91 22.03 3.46
N ALA A 94 -39.24 22.16 3.32
CA ALA A 94 -40.19 21.98 4.41
C ALA A 94 -41.05 20.74 4.12
N GLY A 95 -40.46 19.56 4.32
CA GLY A 95 -41.18 18.29 4.43
C GLY A 95 -40.50 17.46 5.52
N PRO A 96 -41.25 16.66 6.30
CA PRO A 96 -40.68 15.90 7.42
C PRO A 96 -39.54 15.03 6.90
N SER A 97 -38.38 15.12 7.55
CA SER A 97 -37.23 14.27 7.27
C SER A 97 -37.69 12.81 7.34
N GLU A 98 -37.67 12.10 6.21
CA GLU A 98 -37.98 10.68 6.22
C GLU A 98 -37.05 9.97 7.22
N PRO A 99 -37.57 9.03 8.01
CA PRO A 99 -36.73 8.27 8.92
C PRO A 99 -35.61 7.60 8.10
N TRP A 100 -34.37 7.79 8.52
CA TRP A 100 -33.15 7.39 7.81
C TRP A 100 -33.20 5.97 7.21
N VAL A 101 -33.89 5.06 7.90
CA VAL A 101 -34.12 3.66 7.47
C VAL A 101 -34.89 3.57 6.14
N GLN A 102 -35.90 4.42 5.92
CA GLN A 102 -36.68 4.44 4.69
C GLN A 102 -35.89 5.02 3.52
N SER A 103 -35.07 6.05 3.75
CA SER A 103 -34.18 6.57 2.72
C SER A 103 -33.14 5.53 2.31
N VAL A 104 -32.53 4.81 3.27
CA VAL A 104 -31.58 3.72 2.97
C VAL A 104 -32.26 2.58 2.19
N ARG A 105 -33.47 2.18 2.58
CA ARG A 105 -34.21 1.11 1.89
C ARG A 105 -34.54 1.49 0.44
N ARG A 106 -35.02 2.72 0.22
CA ARG A 106 -35.29 3.26 -1.13
C ARG A 106 -34.03 3.31 -1.99
N ILE A 107 -32.92 3.74 -1.40
CA ILE A 107 -31.62 3.78 -2.07
C ILE A 107 -31.15 2.36 -2.46
N LEU A 108 -31.32 1.38 -1.58
CA LEU A 108 -30.97 -0.03 -1.87
C LEU A 108 -31.85 -0.63 -2.99
N ASP A 109 -33.13 -0.27 -3.02
CA ASP A 109 -34.07 -0.70 -4.06
C ASP A 109 -33.81 0.00 -5.40
N GLU A 110 -33.44 1.29 -5.39
CA GLU A 110 -33.18 2.10 -6.60
C GLU A 110 -31.84 1.76 -7.29
N ILE A 111 -30.82 1.34 -6.51
CA ILE A 111 -29.49 1.01 -7.05
C ILE A 111 -29.39 -0.45 -7.54
N ASP A 112 -30.40 -1.29 -7.30
CA ASP A 112 -30.33 -2.75 -7.48
C ASP A 112 -29.11 -3.33 -6.73
N ALA A 113 -29.11 -3.17 -5.40
CA ALA A 113 -28.02 -3.62 -4.54
C ALA A 113 -27.71 -5.12 -4.72
N PHE A 114 -28.71 -5.92 -5.07
CA PHE A 114 -28.55 -7.36 -5.34
C PHE A 114 -27.77 -7.60 -6.64
N GLY A 115 -28.13 -6.92 -7.74
CA GLY A 115 -27.37 -6.96 -8.98
C GLY A 115 -25.93 -6.47 -8.81
N LEU A 116 -25.71 -5.44 -7.98
CA LEU A 116 -24.38 -4.91 -7.70
C LEU A 116 -23.50 -5.88 -6.90
N VAL A 117 -24.08 -6.60 -5.93
CA VAL A 117 -23.39 -7.67 -5.18
C VAL A 117 -23.05 -8.84 -6.09
N LEU A 118 -23.97 -9.29 -6.94
CA LEU A 118 -23.73 -10.38 -7.91
C LEU A 118 -22.67 -10.01 -8.94
N LEU A 119 -22.71 -8.79 -9.46
CA LEU A 119 -21.71 -8.26 -10.39
C LEU A 119 -20.33 -8.18 -9.72
N GLY A 120 -20.26 -7.65 -8.50
CA GLY A 120 -19.02 -7.58 -7.73
C GLY A 120 -18.45 -8.95 -7.38
N LEU A 121 -19.32 -9.90 -7.01
CA LEU A 121 -18.95 -11.29 -6.75
C LEU A 121 -18.47 -11.98 -8.03
N GLY A 122 -19.16 -11.77 -9.16
CA GLY A 122 -18.76 -12.27 -10.48
C GLY A 122 -17.39 -11.77 -10.91
N TRP A 123 -17.12 -10.47 -10.76
CA TRP A 123 -15.79 -9.90 -11.02
C TRP A 123 -14.74 -10.42 -10.04
N SER A 124 -15.09 -10.64 -8.78
CA SER A 124 -14.17 -11.19 -7.78
C SER A 124 -13.79 -12.64 -8.09
N LEU A 125 -14.74 -13.49 -8.50
CA LEU A 125 -14.46 -14.87 -8.93
C LEU A 125 -13.64 -14.92 -10.22
N LEU A 126 -13.92 -14.02 -11.18
CA LEU A 126 -13.16 -13.91 -12.42
C LEU A 126 -11.71 -13.48 -12.18
N LEU A 127 -11.49 -12.56 -11.24
CA LEU A 127 -10.16 -12.07 -10.86
C LEU A 127 -9.47 -12.93 -9.80
N LEU A 128 -10.18 -13.86 -9.16
CA LEU A 128 -9.65 -14.77 -8.15
C LEU A 128 -8.36 -15.47 -8.58
N PRO A 129 -8.24 -16.09 -9.78
CA PRO A 129 -6.99 -16.75 -10.18
C PRO A 129 -5.81 -15.78 -10.34
N PHE A 130 -6.04 -14.57 -10.85
CA PHE A 130 -5.00 -13.56 -11.02
C PHE A 130 -4.57 -12.95 -9.69
N SER A 131 -5.54 -12.70 -8.81
CA SER A 131 -5.31 -12.24 -7.46
C SER A 131 -4.56 -13.28 -6.65
N LEU A 132 -4.99 -14.55 -6.70
CA LEU A 132 -4.37 -15.65 -5.99
C LEU A 132 -2.93 -15.89 -6.46
N LYS A 133 -2.67 -15.82 -7.77
CA LYS A 133 -1.30 -15.94 -8.29
C LYS A 133 -0.40 -14.82 -7.74
N THR A 134 -0.85 -13.57 -7.85
CA THR A 134 -0.09 -12.41 -7.36
C THR A 134 0.13 -12.47 -5.85
N TYR A 135 -0.90 -12.91 -5.12
CA TYR A 135 -0.84 -13.05 -3.67
C TYR A 135 0.07 -14.20 -3.24
N ALA A 136 0.01 -15.36 -3.91
CA ALA A 136 0.89 -16.49 -3.65
C ALA A 136 2.36 -16.13 -3.88
N ASP A 137 2.67 -15.43 -4.97
CA ASP A 137 4.03 -14.96 -5.28
C ASP A 137 4.54 -14.00 -4.18
N GLY A 138 3.69 -13.08 -3.71
CA GLY A 138 4.02 -12.13 -2.63
C GLY A 138 4.17 -12.79 -1.25
N VAL A 139 3.28 -13.73 -0.91
CA VAL A 139 3.30 -14.48 0.35
C VAL A 139 4.53 -15.39 0.41
N ALA A 140 4.84 -16.12 -0.66
CA ALA A 140 6.02 -16.98 -0.71
C ALA A 140 7.32 -16.17 -0.49
N GLY A 141 7.42 -15.00 -1.12
CA GLY A 141 8.56 -14.09 -0.91
C GLY A 141 8.68 -13.59 0.53
N SER A 142 7.56 -13.23 1.15
CA SER A 142 7.48 -12.68 2.50
C SER A 142 7.76 -13.74 3.58
N VAL A 143 7.17 -14.93 3.46
CA VAL A 143 7.38 -16.06 4.38
C VAL A 143 8.85 -16.46 4.40
N ARG A 144 9.48 -16.58 3.21
CA ARG A 144 10.92 -16.85 3.12
C ARG A 144 11.74 -15.76 3.80
N GLY A 145 11.37 -14.49 3.64
CA GLY A 145 12.05 -13.37 4.29
C GLY A 145 12.03 -13.49 5.81
N LEU A 146 10.84 -13.70 6.39
CA LEU A 146 10.65 -13.81 7.84
C LEU A 146 11.36 -15.03 8.45
N TYR A 147 11.24 -16.18 7.78
CA TYR A 147 11.91 -17.41 8.20
C TYR A 147 13.42 -17.25 8.19
N TRP A 148 13.98 -16.72 7.11
CA TRP A 148 15.42 -16.56 6.96
C TRP A 148 15.99 -15.55 7.96
N ASP A 149 15.31 -14.44 8.18
CA ASP A 149 15.72 -13.41 9.13
C ASP A 149 15.78 -13.96 10.56
N SER A 150 14.81 -14.79 10.93
CA SER A 150 14.77 -15.52 12.21
C SER A 150 15.89 -16.58 12.30
N TYR A 151 16.16 -17.31 11.21
CA TYR A 151 17.25 -18.29 11.16
C TYR A 151 18.61 -17.64 11.38
N VAL A 152 18.91 -16.54 10.69
CA VAL A 152 20.19 -15.83 10.81
C VAL A 152 20.38 -15.25 12.22
N TYR A 153 19.31 -14.78 12.85
CA TYR A 153 19.34 -14.32 14.24
C TYR A 153 19.81 -15.40 15.22
N VAL A 154 19.38 -16.66 15.02
CA VAL A 154 19.76 -17.79 15.87
C VAL A 154 21.12 -18.38 15.48
N ALA A 155 21.42 -18.43 14.18
CA ALA A 155 22.61 -19.09 13.64
C ALA A 155 23.90 -18.25 13.77
N LYS A 156 23.81 -16.92 13.93
CA LYS A 156 24.97 -16.03 14.00
C LYS A 156 25.01 -15.28 15.33
N PRO A 157 26.16 -15.26 16.05
CA PRO A 157 26.32 -14.47 17.27
C PRO A 157 26.56 -12.99 16.92
N TRP A 158 25.60 -12.36 16.26
CA TRP A 158 25.66 -10.94 15.89
C TRP A 158 24.95 -10.07 16.93
N SER A 159 25.47 -8.85 17.14
CA SER A 159 24.73 -7.80 17.86
C SER A 159 23.45 -7.42 17.12
N TYR A 160 22.42 -6.96 17.84
CA TYR A 160 21.16 -6.48 17.26
C TYR A 160 21.36 -5.46 16.13
N GLN A 161 22.30 -4.52 16.27
CA GLN A 161 22.61 -3.54 15.24
C GLN A 161 23.02 -4.18 13.89
N ASN A 162 23.95 -5.14 13.92
CA ASN A 162 24.44 -5.83 12.73
C ASN A 162 23.37 -6.70 12.08
N TRP A 163 22.50 -7.33 12.90
CA TRP A 163 21.34 -8.07 12.41
C TRP A 163 20.36 -7.15 11.67
N VAL A 164 20.06 -5.97 12.21
CA VAL A 164 19.21 -4.96 11.55
C VAL A 164 19.83 -4.45 10.24
N TYR A 165 21.15 -4.22 10.21
CA TYR A 165 21.84 -3.86 8.96
C TYR A 165 21.77 -4.97 7.92
N TYR A 166 21.93 -6.22 8.34
CA TYR A 166 21.78 -7.37 7.48
C TYR A 166 20.37 -7.48 6.89
N GLY A 167 19.32 -7.37 7.72
CA GLY A 167 17.92 -7.42 7.25
C GLY A 167 17.58 -6.31 6.23
N ASN A 168 18.20 -5.14 6.37
CA ASN A 168 18.03 -4.03 5.43
C ASN A 168 18.81 -4.17 4.11
N THR A 169 19.78 -5.09 4.02
CA THR A 169 20.65 -5.25 2.85
C THR A 169 19.87 -5.63 1.60
N LEU A 170 18.84 -6.46 1.72
CA LEU A 170 17.98 -6.87 0.60
C LEU A 170 17.28 -5.65 -0.03
N THR A 171 16.65 -4.82 0.80
CA THR A 171 15.94 -3.61 0.37
C THR A 171 16.89 -2.60 -0.25
N LEU A 172 18.09 -2.43 0.34
CA LEU A 172 19.11 -1.56 -0.21
C LEU A 172 19.56 -2.03 -1.60
N ALA A 173 19.81 -3.33 -1.76
CA ALA A 173 20.18 -3.92 -3.05
C ALA A 173 19.09 -3.72 -4.11
N LEU A 174 17.81 -3.91 -3.77
CA LEU A 174 16.67 -3.65 -4.66
C LEU A 174 16.59 -2.17 -5.08
N CYS A 175 16.75 -1.27 -4.12
CA CYS A 175 16.67 0.17 -4.36
C CYS A 175 17.83 0.69 -5.22
N ILE A 176 19.03 0.14 -5.04
CA ILE A 176 20.19 0.46 -5.88
C ILE A 176 20.02 -0.17 -7.26
N ALA A 177 19.66 -1.46 -7.34
CA ALA A 177 19.51 -2.17 -8.61
C ALA A 177 18.37 -1.62 -9.48
N GLY A 178 17.27 -1.16 -8.89
CA GLY A 178 16.06 -0.69 -9.59
C GLY A 178 16.35 0.33 -10.70
N PRO A 179 16.99 1.48 -10.40
CA PRO A 179 17.37 2.46 -11.41
C PRO A 179 18.28 1.90 -12.52
N PHE A 180 19.27 1.08 -12.18
CA PHE A 180 20.18 0.47 -13.17
C PHE A 180 19.45 -0.52 -14.08
N VAL A 181 18.62 -1.38 -13.51
CA VAL A 181 17.82 -2.36 -14.25
C VAL A 181 16.80 -1.66 -15.14
N GLY A 182 16.15 -0.60 -14.64
CA GLY A 182 15.22 0.20 -15.45
C GLY A 182 15.90 0.86 -16.65
N LEU A 183 17.11 1.39 -16.47
CA LEU A 183 17.94 1.93 -17.57
C LEU A 183 18.37 0.82 -18.55
N LEU A 184 18.80 -0.33 -18.03
CA LEU A 184 19.20 -1.48 -18.84
C LEU A 184 18.04 -2.02 -19.70
N GLN A 185 16.82 -2.01 -19.16
CA GLN A 185 15.62 -2.39 -19.90
C GLN A 185 15.28 -1.39 -20.99
N ARG A 186 15.42 -0.09 -20.72
CA ARG A 186 15.23 0.96 -21.73
C ARG A 186 16.18 0.79 -22.90
N TRP A 187 17.40 0.31 -22.67
CA TRP A 187 18.39 0.14 -23.72
C TRP A 187 18.22 -1.16 -24.51
N THR A 188 17.89 -2.26 -23.84
CA THR A 188 17.84 -3.59 -24.48
C THR A 188 16.50 -3.91 -25.12
N HIS A 189 15.40 -3.27 -24.70
CA HIS A 189 14.02 -3.54 -25.13
C HIS A 189 13.56 -5.02 -25.01
N ARG A 190 14.36 -5.89 -24.35
CA ARG A 190 14.14 -7.34 -24.26
C ARG A 190 13.79 -7.75 -22.82
N TYR A 191 12.57 -7.43 -22.40
CA TYR A 191 12.09 -7.69 -21.04
C TYR A 191 12.18 -9.17 -20.61
N LYS A 192 11.84 -10.11 -21.50
CA LYS A 192 11.89 -11.56 -21.21
C LYS A 192 13.29 -12.05 -20.87
N ALA A 193 14.32 -11.57 -21.57
CA ALA A 193 15.70 -11.98 -21.33
C ALA A 193 16.20 -11.45 -19.98
N ILE A 194 15.87 -10.21 -19.64
CA ILE A 194 16.22 -9.61 -18.34
C ILE A 194 15.54 -10.36 -17.19
N GLN A 195 14.27 -10.75 -17.33
CA GLN A 195 13.57 -11.54 -16.31
C GLN A 195 14.21 -12.90 -16.09
N ILE A 196 14.56 -13.62 -17.16
CA ILE A 196 15.22 -14.94 -17.06
C ILE A 196 16.59 -14.80 -16.39
N VAL A 197 17.38 -13.80 -16.77
CA VAL A 197 18.68 -13.51 -16.14
C VAL A 197 18.50 -13.17 -14.65
N GLY A 198 17.50 -12.35 -14.32
CA GLY A 198 17.15 -12.02 -12.94
C GLY A 198 16.77 -13.25 -12.10
N LEU A 199 15.99 -14.16 -12.69
CA LEU A 199 15.60 -15.40 -12.02
C LEU A 199 16.80 -16.32 -11.78
N VAL A 200 17.71 -16.45 -12.75
CA VAL A 200 18.95 -17.25 -12.60
C VAL A 200 19.83 -16.68 -11.49
N ILE A 201 20.04 -15.36 -11.45
CA ILE A 201 20.83 -14.69 -10.40
C ILE A 201 20.20 -14.91 -9.03
N LYS A 202 18.86 -14.85 -8.94
CA LYS A 202 18.12 -15.12 -7.71
C LYS A 202 18.28 -16.57 -7.25
N ILE A 203 18.24 -17.54 -8.16
CA ILE A 203 18.47 -18.96 -7.86
C ILE A 203 19.88 -19.19 -7.32
N ILE A 204 20.90 -18.56 -7.92
CA ILE A 204 22.28 -18.65 -7.43
C ILE A 204 22.40 -18.09 -6.00
N GLY A 205 21.82 -16.91 -5.76
CA GLY A 205 21.80 -16.32 -4.42
C GLY A 205 21.10 -17.23 -3.39
N MET A 206 19.98 -17.86 -3.76
CA MET A 206 19.30 -18.84 -2.91
C MET A 206 20.12 -20.13 -2.71
N GLY A 207 20.85 -20.59 -3.73
CA GLY A 207 21.72 -21.76 -3.64
C GLY A 207 22.81 -21.60 -2.59
N ILE A 208 23.41 -20.42 -2.49
CA ILE A 208 24.41 -20.09 -1.46
C ILE A 208 23.80 -20.17 -0.04
N MET A 209 22.52 -19.82 0.10
CA MET A 209 21.82 -19.83 1.40
C MET A 209 21.43 -21.24 1.86
N LEU A 210 21.29 -22.19 0.93
CA LEU A 210 20.97 -23.58 1.23
C LEU A 210 22.16 -24.38 1.77
N ASP A 211 23.38 -23.93 1.48
CA ASP A 211 24.58 -24.53 2.05
C ASP A 211 24.74 -24.08 3.53
N GLY A 212 24.21 -24.90 4.45
CA GLY A 212 24.19 -24.62 5.88
C GLY A 212 25.58 -24.41 6.50
N ASN A 213 26.63 -25.00 5.92
CA ASN A 213 28.00 -24.81 6.37
C ASN A 213 28.55 -23.43 5.95
N MET A 214 28.28 -23.00 4.70
CA MET A 214 28.69 -21.68 4.23
C MET A 214 27.92 -20.56 4.93
N ALA A 215 26.61 -20.73 5.17
CA ALA A 215 25.80 -19.75 5.87
C ALA A 215 26.24 -19.58 7.33
N THR A 216 26.59 -20.66 8.01
CA THR A 216 27.00 -20.55 9.42
C THR A 216 28.44 -20.03 9.54
N ALA A 217 29.36 -20.49 8.68
CA ALA A 217 30.79 -20.17 8.77
C ALA A 217 31.15 -18.80 8.17
N ASN A 218 30.55 -18.38 7.05
CA ASN A 218 31.00 -17.22 6.29
C ASN A 218 29.95 -16.09 6.21
N THR A 219 30.16 -15.03 7.00
CA THR A 219 29.31 -13.83 6.99
C THR A 219 29.22 -13.19 5.60
N GLY A 220 30.32 -13.15 4.84
CA GLY A 220 30.35 -12.54 3.51
C GLY A 220 29.46 -13.28 2.51
N ALA A 221 29.40 -14.62 2.59
CA ALA A 221 28.58 -15.43 1.69
C ALA A 221 27.08 -15.10 1.85
N ILE A 222 26.62 -14.93 3.09
CA ILE A 222 25.21 -14.61 3.40
C ILE A 222 24.84 -13.19 2.95
N VAL A 223 25.76 -12.23 3.06
CA VAL A 223 25.57 -10.84 2.58
C VAL A 223 25.52 -10.80 1.06
N ILE A 224 26.45 -11.47 0.38
CA ILE A 224 26.49 -11.57 -1.08
C ILE A 224 25.22 -12.25 -1.60
N ALA A 225 24.74 -13.29 -0.92
CA ALA A 225 23.49 -13.94 -1.26
C ALA A 225 22.30 -12.95 -1.22
N MET A 226 22.20 -12.09 -0.20
CA MET A 226 21.16 -11.05 -0.13
C MET A 226 21.25 -10.02 -1.24
N ILE A 227 22.47 -9.62 -1.61
CA ILE A 227 22.70 -8.71 -2.73
C ILE A 227 22.25 -9.36 -4.04
N LEU A 228 22.65 -10.62 -4.29
CA LEU A 228 22.24 -11.36 -5.49
C LEU A 228 20.72 -11.56 -5.56
N VAL A 229 20.09 -11.94 -4.45
CA VAL A 229 18.63 -12.09 -4.36
C VAL A 229 17.92 -10.74 -4.57
N GLY A 230 18.46 -9.64 -4.04
CA GLY A 230 17.92 -8.29 -4.24
C GLY A 230 18.03 -7.81 -5.69
N PHE A 231 19.19 -7.98 -6.32
CA PHE A 231 19.40 -7.67 -7.73
C PHE A 231 18.53 -8.54 -8.65
N GLY A 232 18.50 -9.86 -8.42
CA GLY A 232 17.66 -10.79 -9.17
C GLY A 232 16.17 -10.50 -9.00
N GLY A 233 15.75 -10.14 -7.79
CA GLY A 233 14.42 -9.62 -7.47
C GLY A 233 14.08 -8.40 -8.31
N SER A 234 14.94 -7.38 -8.31
CA SER A 234 14.73 -6.16 -9.10
C SER A 234 14.56 -6.45 -10.59
N MET A 235 15.30 -7.39 -11.17
CA MET A 235 15.21 -7.77 -12.60
C MET A 235 13.97 -8.60 -12.93
N SER A 236 13.51 -9.43 -12.00
CA SER A 236 12.33 -10.29 -12.20
C SER A 236 11.00 -9.53 -12.20
N VAL A 237 10.94 -8.35 -11.56
CA VAL A 237 9.69 -7.62 -11.32
C VAL A 237 9.41 -6.53 -12.39
N VAL A 238 10.38 -6.20 -13.27
CA VAL A 238 10.20 -5.14 -14.30
C VAL A 238 9.44 -5.63 -15.55
N GLY A 239 8.53 -6.59 -15.36
CA GLY A 239 7.73 -7.23 -16.40
C GLY A 239 6.42 -6.56 -16.72
#